data_AF-A0ABD3DBP6-F1
#
_entry.id   AF-A0ABD3DBP6-F1
#
_cell.length_a   1.000
_cell.length_b   1.000
_cell.length_c   1.000
_cell.angle_alpha   90.00
_cell.angle_beta   90.00
_cell.angle_gamma   90.00
#
_symmetry.space_group_name_H-M   'P 1'
#
loop_
_entity.id
_entity.type
_entity.pdbx_description
1 polymer ?
#
loop_
_entity_poly.entity_id
_entity_poly.type
_entity_poly.pdbx_seq_one_letter_code
_entity_poly.pdbx_strand_id
1 'polypeptide(L)'
;MGGNSGHVSLGLAFLIIGLWHLFNSIKLHSLNPKSFVIQPWHPVSKFRHFEPITIMLVTIAFISSELFIGRQKLILPNGSIRSRNLPNLEHSIIALSFFVYALFSLLFDKINIKSPSLTRNGLVHFLQAVAFSQQLLILYLHSTDHIGVEGQYHWLLQIVTFVSLITTIFAIGYPESFVNSFVRAFSVVFQGVWLIVTGVMLWTPGLMPRGCVLKPETGRVVVLCHGDRALDRAKALVNILFGVYFIVLTVFSMSLYLVIIKYYHKEKVEYTPLTKIEEQGEGDCNFGAQL
;
A
#
# COMPACT_ATOMS: atom_id res chain seq x y z
N MET A 1 14.45 -9.11 -13.81
CA MET A 1 15.03 -7.88 -13.21
C MET A 1 14.10 -6.73 -13.46
N GLY A 2 13.72 -6.03 -12.39
CA GLY A 2 12.76 -4.93 -12.43
C GLY A 2 13.29 -3.75 -13.26
N GLY A 3 13.15 -3.82 -14.57
CA GLY A 3 13.31 -2.64 -15.42
C GLY A 3 12.23 -1.59 -15.10
N ASN A 4 12.28 -0.46 -15.79
CA ASN A 4 11.29 0.63 -15.74
C ASN A 4 9.84 0.12 -15.53
N SER A 5 9.40 -0.81 -16.38
CA SER A 5 8.04 -1.35 -16.37
C SER A 5 7.67 -2.10 -15.08
N GLY A 6 8.60 -2.84 -14.47
CA GLY A 6 8.33 -3.58 -13.23
C GLY A 6 8.12 -2.67 -12.02
N HIS A 7 9.00 -1.68 -11.87
CA HIS A 7 8.89 -0.66 -10.81
C HIS A 7 7.62 0.18 -10.95
N VAL A 8 7.32 0.65 -12.17
CA VAL A 8 6.12 1.45 -12.42
C VAL A 8 4.85 0.63 -12.20
N SER A 9 4.77 -0.60 -12.71
CA SER A 9 3.58 -1.46 -12.56
C SER A 9 3.31 -1.80 -11.09
N LEU A 10 4.35 -2.20 -10.35
CA LEU A 10 4.22 -2.49 -8.91
C LEU A 10 3.87 -1.22 -8.12
N GLY A 11 4.49 -0.09 -8.48
CA GLY A 11 4.20 1.19 -7.86
C GLY A 11 2.76 1.66 -8.09
N LEU A 12 2.20 1.45 -9.29
CA LEU A 12 0.79 1.72 -9.57
C LEU A 12 -0.13 0.85 -8.71
N ALA A 13 0.17 -0.44 -8.55
CA ALA A 13 -0.62 -1.32 -7.69
C ALA A 13 -0.65 -0.83 -6.23
N PHE A 14 0.52 -0.50 -5.66
CA PHE A 14 0.62 0.06 -4.30
C PHE A 14 -0.04 1.44 -4.17
N LEU A 15 0.06 2.29 -5.19
CA LEU A 15 -0.58 3.60 -5.20
C LEU A 15 -2.11 3.48 -5.19
N ILE A 16 -2.67 2.64 -6.05
CA ILE A 16 -4.12 2.43 -6.15
C ILE A 16 -4.66 1.86 -4.83
N ILE A 17 -4.03 0.80 -4.30
CA ILE A 17 -4.49 0.20 -3.03
C ILE A 17 -4.28 1.15 -1.85
N GLY A 18 -3.18 1.91 -1.82
CA GLY A 18 -2.91 2.92 -0.79
C GLY A 18 -3.97 4.03 -0.79
N LEU A 19 -4.31 4.58 -1.96
CA LEU A 19 -5.34 5.60 -2.09
C LEU A 19 -6.72 5.07 -1.71
N TRP A 20 -7.01 3.82 -2.10
CA TRP A 20 -8.24 3.13 -1.72
C TRP A 20 -8.37 3.00 -0.19
N HIS A 21 -7.31 2.56 0.50
CA HIS A 21 -7.27 2.48 1.97
C HIS A 21 -7.33 3.85 2.63
N LEU A 22 -6.65 4.86 2.08
CA LEU A 22 -6.61 6.21 2.62
C LEU A 22 -8.01 6.82 2.58
N PHE A 23 -8.66 6.81 1.41
CA PHE A 23 -10.00 7.32 1.24
C PHE A 23 -11.01 6.61 2.15
N ASN A 24 -11.03 5.27 2.13
CA ASN A 24 -12.02 4.51 2.90
C ASN A 24 -11.79 4.58 4.41
N SER A 25 -10.54 4.67 4.87
CA SER A 25 -10.23 4.90 6.29
C SER A 25 -10.76 6.25 6.77
N ILE A 26 -10.52 7.33 6.00
CA ILE A 26 -11.01 8.67 6.34
C ILE A 26 -12.55 8.69 6.30
N LYS A 27 -13.17 8.11 5.27
CA LYS A 27 -14.63 8.00 5.16
C LYS A 27 -15.22 7.25 6.35
N LEU A 28 -14.67 6.08 6.70
CA LEU A 28 -15.16 5.26 7.81
C LEU A 28 -15.06 6.02 9.13
N HIS A 29 -13.95 6.72 9.37
CA HIS A 29 -13.78 7.55 10.56
C HIS A 29 -14.74 8.74 10.59
N SER A 30 -14.99 9.39 9.45
CA SER A 30 -15.95 10.50 9.33
C SER A 30 -17.38 10.05 9.67
N LEU A 31 -17.75 8.86 9.20
CA LEU A 31 -19.06 8.26 9.46
C LEU A 31 -19.18 7.71 10.89
N ASN A 32 -18.11 7.18 11.48
CA ASN A 32 -18.13 6.52 12.79
C ASN A 32 -16.94 6.92 13.67
N PRO A 33 -16.84 8.18 14.14
CA PRO A 33 -15.64 8.66 14.82
C PRO A 33 -15.37 7.99 16.17
N LYS A 34 -16.43 7.55 16.88
CA LYS A 34 -16.32 6.91 18.22
C LYS A 34 -16.18 5.39 18.18
N SER A 35 -16.50 4.77 17.05
CA SER A 35 -16.51 3.30 16.87
C SER A 35 -15.66 2.87 15.68
N PHE A 36 -14.66 3.69 15.34
CA PHE A 36 -13.73 3.39 14.26
C PHE A 36 -12.93 2.14 14.59
N VAL A 37 -12.89 1.20 13.65
CA VAL A 37 -12.04 0.01 13.73
C VAL A 37 -11.29 -0.11 12.42
N ILE A 38 -9.98 -0.28 12.51
CA ILE A 38 -9.10 -0.49 11.37
C ILE A 38 -9.56 -1.75 10.61
N GLN A 39 -9.76 -1.59 9.31
CA GLN A 39 -10.12 -2.69 8.44
C GLN A 39 -8.88 -3.20 7.70
N PRO A 40 -8.74 -4.53 7.50
CA PRO A 40 -7.69 -5.10 6.66
C PRO A 40 -7.94 -4.95 5.17
N TRP A 41 -9.21 -4.75 4.78
CA TRP A 41 -9.66 -4.49 3.41
C TRP A 41 -11.03 -3.80 3.48
N HIS A 42 -11.41 -3.07 2.44
CA HIS A 42 -12.65 -2.30 2.38
C HIS A 42 -13.62 -2.85 1.32
N PRO A 43 -14.91 -3.10 1.69
CA PRO A 43 -15.89 -3.63 0.76
C PRO A 43 -16.43 -2.59 -0.22
N VAL A 44 -16.77 -3.04 -1.43
CA VAL A 44 -17.52 -2.25 -2.43
C VAL A 44 -18.98 -2.71 -2.44
N SER A 45 -19.93 -1.78 -2.62
CA SER A 45 -21.38 -2.05 -2.50
C SER A 45 -21.89 -3.24 -3.31
N LYS A 46 -21.55 -3.34 -4.60
CA LYS A 46 -21.98 -4.44 -5.48
C LYS A 46 -21.05 -5.65 -5.47
N PHE A 47 -19.79 -5.45 -5.10
CA PHE A 47 -18.74 -6.47 -5.12
C PHE A 47 -17.98 -6.41 -3.80
N ARG A 48 -18.57 -6.99 -2.75
CA ARG A 48 -18.02 -6.95 -1.38
C ARG A 48 -16.53 -7.31 -1.40
N HIS A 49 -16.16 -8.40 -2.06
CA HIS A 49 -14.80 -8.95 -2.09
C HIS A 49 -13.89 -8.39 -3.19
N PHE A 50 -14.24 -7.24 -3.79
CA PHE A 50 -13.51 -6.68 -4.93
C PHE A 50 -12.01 -6.48 -4.66
N GLU A 51 -11.66 -5.89 -3.52
CA GLU A 51 -10.27 -5.63 -3.13
C GLU A 51 -9.43 -6.92 -3.02
N PRO A 52 -9.75 -7.89 -2.14
CA PRO A 52 -8.96 -9.11 -2.03
C PRO A 52 -8.92 -9.93 -3.33
N ILE A 53 -10.02 -10.00 -4.10
CA ILE A 53 -10.02 -10.68 -5.40
C ILE A 53 -9.05 -9.99 -6.37
N THR A 54 -9.06 -8.65 -6.41
CA THR A 54 -8.14 -7.88 -7.28
C THR A 54 -6.69 -8.12 -6.89
N ILE A 55 -6.38 -8.12 -5.57
CA ILE A 55 -5.02 -8.42 -5.09
C ILE A 55 -4.60 -9.83 -5.51
N MET A 56 -5.48 -10.83 -5.40
CA MET A 56 -5.18 -12.20 -5.87
C MET A 56 -4.91 -12.25 -7.37
N LEU A 57 -5.73 -11.61 -8.20
CA LEU A 57 -5.55 -11.60 -9.65
C LEU A 57 -4.26 -10.89 -10.07
N VAL A 58 -3.97 -9.72 -9.47
CA VAL A 58 -2.74 -8.95 -9.75
C VAL A 58 -1.50 -9.72 -9.33
N THR A 59 -1.51 -10.36 -8.15
CA THR A 59 -0.37 -11.17 -7.69
C THR A 59 -0.15 -12.42 -8.55
N ILE A 60 -1.22 -13.11 -8.97
CA ILE A 60 -1.11 -14.24 -9.93
C ILE A 60 -0.52 -13.77 -11.27
N ALA A 61 -1.02 -12.67 -11.81
CA ALA A 61 -0.53 -12.12 -13.07
C ALA A 61 0.94 -11.70 -12.95
N PHE A 62 1.33 -11.06 -11.83
CA PHE A 62 2.70 -10.66 -11.56
C PHE A 62 3.64 -11.87 -11.44
N ILE A 63 3.29 -12.88 -10.62
CA ILE A 63 4.06 -14.13 -10.50
C ILE A 63 4.20 -14.80 -11.86
N SER A 64 3.11 -14.84 -12.64
CA SER A 64 3.13 -15.44 -13.97
C SER A 64 4.05 -14.66 -14.92
N SER A 65 4.08 -13.33 -14.82
CA SER A 65 4.99 -12.49 -15.59
C SER A 65 6.46 -12.73 -15.25
N GLU A 66 6.78 -12.83 -13.95
CA GLU A 66 8.14 -13.04 -13.46
C GLU A 66 8.68 -14.45 -13.79
N LEU A 67 7.81 -15.47 -13.77
CA LEU A 67 8.19 -16.86 -14.00
C LEU A 67 8.15 -17.30 -15.47
N PHE A 68 7.25 -16.75 -16.30
CA PHE A 68 6.97 -17.31 -17.64
C PHE A 68 7.21 -16.37 -18.83
N ILE A 69 7.17 -15.05 -18.65
CA ILE A 69 7.30 -14.11 -19.80
C ILE A 69 8.74 -14.07 -20.36
N GLY A 70 9.68 -14.75 -19.72
CA GLY A 70 11.08 -14.89 -20.15
C GLY A 70 11.47 -16.17 -20.90
N ARG A 71 10.57 -16.90 -21.59
CA ARG A 71 10.83 -18.03 -22.54
C ARG A 71 11.94 -19.06 -22.22
N GLN A 72 12.47 -19.16 -21.01
CA GLN A 72 13.59 -20.03 -20.66
C GLN A 72 13.26 -20.82 -19.41
N LYS A 73 13.62 -22.11 -19.41
CA LYS A 73 13.35 -23.02 -18.30
C LYS A 73 13.97 -22.47 -17.00
N LEU A 74 13.14 -22.33 -15.97
CA LEU A 74 13.53 -21.89 -14.62
C LEU A 74 14.60 -22.81 -14.01
N ILE A 75 14.42 -24.11 -14.24
CA ILE A 75 15.28 -25.20 -13.76
C ILE A 75 15.97 -25.83 -14.97
N LEU A 76 17.30 -25.91 -14.91
CA LEU A 76 18.11 -26.61 -15.90
C LEU A 76 17.93 -28.13 -15.77
N PRO A 77 18.22 -28.94 -16.81
CA PRO A 77 18.10 -30.40 -16.75
C PRO A 77 18.90 -31.07 -15.62
N ASN A 78 19.92 -30.37 -15.08
CA ASN A 78 20.73 -30.80 -13.94
C ASN A 78 20.15 -30.39 -12.57
N GLY A 79 18.93 -29.85 -12.51
CA GLY A 79 18.28 -29.39 -11.28
C GLY A 79 18.73 -28.01 -10.78
N SER A 80 19.71 -27.36 -11.41
CA SER A 80 20.17 -26.03 -11.00
C SER A 80 19.23 -24.91 -11.45
N ILE A 81 19.03 -23.92 -10.59
CA ILE A 81 18.29 -22.69 -10.91
C ILE A 81 19.25 -21.73 -11.61
N ARG A 82 18.82 -21.15 -12.73
CA ARG A 82 19.64 -20.16 -13.45
C ARG A 82 19.74 -18.89 -12.61
N SER A 83 20.96 -18.43 -12.32
CA SER A 83 21.21 -17.23 -11.50
C SER A 83 20.45 -15.98 -11.97
N ARG A 84 20.30 -15.81 -13.29
CA ARG A 84 19.52 -14.73 -13.91
C ARG A 84 18.03 -14.69 -13.50
N ASN A 85 17.48 -15.82 -13.07
CA ASN A 85 16.07 -15.95 -12.68
C ASN A 85 15.87 -15.84 -11.15
N LEU A 86 16.95 -15.81 -10.35
CA LEU A 86 16.83 -15.73 -8.89
C LEU A 86 16.11 -14.46 -8.40
N PRO A 87 16.40 -13.25 -8.92
CA PRO A 87 15.66 -12.06 -8.49
C PRO A 87 14.16 -12.11 -8.83
N ASN A 88 13.81 -12.72 -9.97
CA ASN A 88 12.41 -12.89 -10.36
C ASN A 88 11.68 -13.85 -9.41
N LEU A 89 12.38 -14.88 -8.90
CA LEU A 89 11.84 -15.81 -7.91
C LEU A 89 11.65 -15.11 -6.55
N GLU A 90 12.62 -14.31 -6.12
CA GLU A 90 12.52 -13.49 -4.91
C GLU A 90 11.32 -12.53 -4.98
N HIS A 91 11.12 -11.83 -6.10
CA HIS A 91 9.95 -10.99 -6.33
C HIS A 91 8.64 -11.80 -6.31
N SER A 92 8.64 -12.99 -6.90
CA SER A 92 7.47 -13.89 -6.90
C SER A 92 7.09 -14.34 -5.50
N ILE A 93 8.08 -14.55 -4.62
CA ILE A 93 7.86 -14.90 -3.21
C ILE A 93 7.18 -13.76 -2.45
N ILE A 94 7.57 -12.50 -2.69
CA ILE A 94 6.88 -11.33 -2.10
C ILE A 94 5.42 -11.31 -2.55
N ALA A 95 5.17 -11.43 -3.86
CA ALA A 95 3.82 -11.42 -4.41
C ALA A 95 2.97 -12.57 -3.87
N LEU A 96 3.56 -13.75 -3.64
CA LEU A 96 2.90 -14.88 -3.02
C LEU A 96 2.45 -14.58 -1.58
N SER A 97 3.24 -13.84 -0.80
CA SER A 97 2.82 -13.43 0.55
C SER A 97 1.59 -12.51 0.52
N PHE A 98 1.52 -11.57 -0.42
CA PHE A 98 0.32 -10.75 -0.63
C PHE A 98 -0.88 -11.56 -1.13
N PHE A 99 -0.65 -12.55 -2.00
CA PHE A 99 -1.69 -13.50 -2.42
C PHE A 99 -2.28 -14.27 -1.24
N VAL A 100 -1.42 -14.81 -0.36
CA VAL A 100 -1.83 -15.55 0.84
C VAL A 100 -2.68 -14.66 1.75
N TYR A 101 -2.25 -13.42 2.02
CA TYR A 101 -3.06 -12.46 2.78
C TYR A 101 -4.46 -12.28 2.15
N ALA A 102 -4.54 -12.04 0.84
CA ALA A 102 -5.81 -11.80 0.17
C ALA A 102 -6.72 -13.04 0.16
N LEU A 103 -6.15 -14.23 -0.06
CA LEU A 103 -6.86 -15.50 0.00
C LEU A 103 -7.47 -15.74 1.39
N PHE A 104 -6.67 -15.59 2.46
CA PHE A 104 -7.15 -15.80 3.82
C PHE A 104 -8.16 -14.72 4.25
N SER A 105 -8.05 -13.50 3.73
CA SER A 105 -9.09 -12.47 3.92
C SER A 105 -10.46 -12.94 3.41
N LEU A 106 -10.50 -13.64 2.26
CA LEU A 106 -11.72 -14.24 1.73
C LEU A 106 -12.18 -15.45 2.55
N LEU A 107 -11.26 -16.34 2.92
CA LEU A 107 -11.59 -17.55 3.68
C LEU A 107 -12.18 -17.19 5.05
N PHE A 108 -11.59 -16.22 5.75
CA PHE A 108 -12.10 -15.74 7.03
C PHE A 108 -13.45 -15.02 6.94
N ASP A 109 -13.80 -14.44 5.79
CA ASP A 109 -15.12 -13.83 5.59
C ASP A 109 -16.18 -14.86 5.18
N LYS A 110 -15.79 -15.92 4.46
CA LYS A 110 -16.71 -16.99 4.00
C LYS A 110 -16.99 -18.04 5.07
N ILE A 111 -15.95 -18.48 5.78
CA ILE A 111 -16.10 -19.39 6.88
C ILE A 111 -16.67 -18.52 8.00
N ASN A 112 -17.98 -18.65 8.28
CA ASN A 112 -18.68 -17.99 9.38
C ASN A 112 -18.15 -18.47 10.75
N ILE A 113 -16.85 -18.35 10.98
CA ILE A 113 -16.24 -18.60 12.28
C ILE A 113 -16.87 -17.58 13.21
N LYS A 114 -17.49 -18.05 14.30
CA LYS A 114 -18.03 -17.23 15.40
C LYS A 114 -16.91 -16.53 16.19
N SER A 115 -15.83 -16.12 15.52
CA SER A 115 -14.75 -15.36 16.12
C SER A 115 -15.11 -13.88 16.09
N PRO A 116 -14.82 -13.11 17.16
CA PRO A 116 -14.99 -11.67 17.14
C PRO A 116 -14.30 -11.05 15.92
N SER A 117 -14.96 -10.07 15.29
CA SER A 117 -14.44 -9.35 14.11
C SER A 117 -13.02 -8.82 14.31
N LEU A 118 -12.68 -8.47 15.56
CA LEU A 118 -11.36 -8.00 15.97
C LEU A 118 -10.28 -9.07 15.83
N THR A 119 -10.52 -10.29 16.32
CA THR A 119 -9.56 -11.40 16.23
C THR A 119 -9.29 -11.76 14.77
N ARG A 120 -10.36 -11.82 13.97
CA ARG A 120 -10.27 -12.06 12.53
C ARG A 120 -9.43 -10.99 11.83
N ASN A 121 -9.73 -9.71 12.09
CA ASN A 121 -8.98 -8.59 11.50
C ASN A 121 -7.51 -8.60 11.95
N GLY A 122 -7.24 -8.93 13.22
CA GLY A 122 -5.88 -9.09 13.75
C GLY A 122 -5.09 -10.18 13.03
N LEU A 123 -5.68 -11.35 12.78
CA LEU A 123 -5.03 -12.43 12.01
C LEU A 123 -4.76 -12.02 10.55
N VAL A 124 -5.68 -11.28 9.93
CA VAL A 124 -5.46 -10.76 8.57
C VAL A 124 -4.36 -9.69 8.56
N HIS A 125 -4.30 -8.81 9.56
CA HIS A 125 -3.21 -7.85 9.73
C HIS A 125 -1.87 -8.53 10.00
N PHE A 126 -1.85 -9.65 10.72
CA PHE A 126 -0.65 -10.49 10.86
C PHE A 126 -0.16 -10.98 9.49
N LEU A 127 -1.04 -11.48 8.61
CA LEU A 127 -0.65 -11.89 7.26
C LEU A 127 -0.15 -10.72 6.41
N GLN A 128 -0.75 -9.53 6.54
CA GLN A 128 -0.22 -8.31 5.90
C GLN A 128 1.17 -7.94 6.45
N ALA A 129 1.39 -8.05 7.76
CA ALA A 129 2.68 -7.80 8.37
C ALA A 129 3.74 -8.79 7.87
N VAL A 130 3.39 -10.07 7.69
CA VAL A 130 4.27 -11.07 7.07
C VAL A 130 4.61 -10.68 5.63
N ALA A 131 3.63 -10.20 4.84
CA ALA A 131 3.88 -9.75 3.48
C ALA A 131 4.81 -8.52 3.43
N PHE A 132 4.61 -7.51 4.29
CA PHE A 132 5.51 -6.36 4.39
C PHE A 132 6.89 -6.74 4.95
N SER A 133 6.97 -7.73 5.83
CA SER A 133 8.23 -8.26 6.35
C SER A 133 9.02 -8.94 5.24
N GLN A 134 8.35 -9.75 4.41
CA GLN A 134 8.97 -10.40 3.26
C GLN A 134 9.42 -9.36 2.23
N GLN A 135 8.59 -8.35 1.95
CA GLN A 135 8.95 -7.24 1.08
C GLN A 135 10.19 -6.50 1.60
N LEU A 136 10.24 -6.17 2.90
CA LEU A 136 11.36 -5.47 3.52
C LEU A 136 12.65 -6.31 3.48
N LEU A 137 12.55 -7.60 3.79
CA LEU A 137 13.68 -8.52 3.77
C LEU A 137 14.29 -8.61 2.38
N ILE A 138 13.47 -8.86 1.35
CA ILE A 138 13.95 -8.94 -0.03
C ILE A 138 14.48 -7.59 -0.50
N LEU A 139 13.83 -6.46 -0.17
CA LEU A 139 14.36 -5.13 -0.49
C LEU A 139 15.71 -4.86 0.19
N TYR A 140 15.92 -5.34 1.42
CA TYR A 140 17.20 -5.23 2.12
C TYR A 140 18.30 -5.97 1.37
N LEU A 141 18.07 -7.25 1.08
CA LEU A 141 19.03 -8.09 0.33
C LEU A 141 19.27 -7.53 -1.08
N HIS A 142 18.21 -7.09 -1.77
CA HIS A 142 18.31 -6.52 -3.11
C HIS A 142 19.05 -5.18 -3.12
N SER A 143 18.83 -4.34 -2.11
CA SER A 143 19.54 -3.06 -2.00
C SER A 143 21.01 -3.25 -1.64
N THR A 144 21.39 -4.32 -0.96
CA THR A 144 22.81 -4.64 -0.74
C THR A 144 23.51 -5.09 -2.02
N ASP A 145 22.76 -5.63 -2.99
CA ASP A 145 23.28 -5.99 -4.31
C ASP A 145 23.41 -4.79 -5.27
N HIS A 146 22.73 -3.69 -4.95
CA HIS A 146 22.77 -2.44 -5.72
C HIS A 146 23.71 -1.42 -5.09
N ILE A 147 24.90 -1.29 -5.66
CA ILE A 147 25.85 -0.23 -5.28
C ILE A 147 25.52 1.05 -6.06
N GLY A 148 25.52 2.19 -5.37
CA GLY A 148 25.45 3.50 -6.01
C GLY A 148 24.09 4.19 -5.88
N VAL A 149 23.53 4.68 -7.00
CA VAL A 149 22.30 5.49 -7.01
C VAL A 149 21.05 4.62 -6.88
N GLU A 150 21.01 3.48 -7.55
CA GLU A 150 19.91 2.50 -7.46
C GLU A 150 19.74 2.02 -6.01
N GLY A 151 20.84 1.70 -5.32
CA GLY A 151 20.83 1.36 -3.90
C GLY A 151 20.26 2.48 -3.01
N GLN A 152 20.52 3.75 -3.34
CA GLN A 152 19.96 4.88 -2.58
C GLN A 152 18.42 4.94 -2.71
N TYR A 153 17.87 4.70 -3.90
CA TYR A 153 16.41 4.63 -4.10
C TYR A 153 15.79 3.48 -3.29
N HIS A 154 16.40 2.30 -3.35
CA HIS A 154 15.90 1.12 -2.64
C HIS A 154 16.02 1.25 -1.12
N TRP A 155 17.10 1.84 -0.61
CA TRP A 155 17.26 2.11 0.82
C TRP A 155 16.15 3.03 1.34
N LEU A 156 15.81 4.10 0.61
CA LEU A 156 14.70 4.98 0.96
C LEU A 156 13.35 4.24 0.90
N LEU A 157 13.16 3.34 -0.08
CA LEU A 157 11.96 2.49 -0.15
C LEU A 157 11.85 1.59 1.09
N GLN A 158 12.95 1.01 1.57
CA GLN A 158 12.95 0.18 2.79
C GLN A 158 12.43 0.94 4.00
N ILE A 159 12.81 2.21 4.17
CA ILE A 159 12.31 3.04 5.29
C ILE A 159 10.78 3.15 5.23
N VAL A 160 10.22 3.45 4.05
CA VAL A 160 8.76 3.57 3.89
C VAL A 160 8.05 2.22 4.08
N THR A 161 8.65 1.13 3.61
CA THR A 161 8.16 -0.23 3.83
C THR A 161 8.19 -0.61 5.31
N PHE A 162 9.24 -0.22 6.04
CA PHE A 162 9.36 -0.44 7.48
C PHE A 162 8.25 0.30 8.26
N VAL A 163 7.94 1.55 7.89
CA VAL A 163 6.80 2.28 8.47
C VAL A 163 5.48 1.54 8.21
N SER A 164 5.32 1.00 7.00
CA SER A 164 4.12 0.22 6.64
C SER A 164 4.02 -1.08 7.44
N LEU A 165 5.14 -1.75 7.69
CA LEU A 165 5.22 -2.93 8.55
C LEU A 165 4.82 -2.59 10.00
N ILE A 166 5.47 -1.59 10.60
CA ILE A 166 5.23 -1.23 12.00
C ILE A 166 3.78 -0.79 12.24
N THR A 167 3.23 0.05 11.35
CA THR A 167 1.82 0.47 11.46
C THR A 167 0.83 -0.68 11.23
N THR A 168 1.20 -1.67 10.41
CA THR A 168 0.41 -2.91 10.26
C THR A 168 0.46 -3.76 11.54
N ILE A 169 1.62 -3.89 12.19
CA ILE A 169 1.74 -4.57 13.49
C ILE A 169 0.93 -3.83 14.56
N PHE A 170 1.01 -2.50 14.62
CA PHE A 170 0.21 -1.69 15.54
C PHE A 170 -1.29 -1.81 15.29
N ALA A 171 -1.75 -2.13 14.08
CA ALA A 171 -3.18 -2.39 13.84
C ALA A 171 -3.69 -3.64 14.58
N ILE A 172 -2.81 -4.55 14.99
CA ILE A 172 -3.16 -5.73 15.81
C ILE A 172 -3.40 -5.31 17.27
N GLY A 173 -2.50 -4.49 17.83
CA GLY A 173 -2.56 -4.06 19.23
C GLY A 173 -3.46 -2.85 19.49
N TYR A 174 -3.63 -1.97 18.51
CA TYR A 174 -4.39 -0.71 18.60
C TYR A 174 -5.41 -0.59 17.45
N PRO A 175 -6.37 -1.52 17.36
CA PRO A 175 -7.30 -1.62 16.24
C PRO A 175 -8.28 -0.44 16.12
N GLU A 176 -8.41 0.40 17.15
CA GLU A 176 -9.31 1.57 17.16
C GLU A 176 -8.59 2.88 16.78
N SER A 177 -7.27 2.84 16.52
CA SER A 177 -6.48 4.03 16.20
C SER A 177 -6.64 4.46 14.74
N PHE A 178 -7.48 5.48 14.52
CA PHE A 178 -7.60 6.12 13.20
C PHE A 178 -6.26 6.65 12.68
N VAL A 179 -5.48 7.29 13.55
CA VAL A 179 -4.16 7.84 13.17
C VAL A 179 -3.24 6.73 12.65
N ASN A 180 -3.23 5.56 13.30
CA ASN A 180 -2.46 4.42 12.80
C ASN A 180 -2.95 3.93 11.43
N SER A 181 -4.27 3.84 11.22
CA SER A 181 -4.85 3.51 9.90
C SER A 181 -4.43 4.50 8.81
N PHE A 182 -4.46 5.79 9.14
CA PHE A 182 -4.10 6.88 8.24
C PHE A 182 -2.61 6.82 7.87
N VAL A 183 -1.72 6.68 8.85
CA VAL A 183 -0.27 6.57 8.62
C VAL A 183 0.06 5.32 7.80
N ARG A 184 -0.60 4.19 8.07
CA ARG A 184 -0.43 2.96 7.27
C ARG A 184 -0.84 3.16 5.82
N ALA A 185 -2.01 3.76 5.58
CA ALA A 185 -2.47 4.02 4.21
C ALA A 185 -1.56 5.02 3.49
N PHE A 186 -1.15 6.09 4.19
CA PHE A 186 -0.20 7.08 3.70
C PHE A 186 1.14 6.44 3.30
N SER A 187 1.70 5.55 4.14
CA SER A 187 2.98 4.91 3.84
C SER A 187 2.87 3.98 2.63
N VAL A 188 1.74 3.27 2.46
CA VAL A 188 1.48 2.45 1.26
C VAL A 188 1.34 3.31 -0.01
N VAL A 189 0.65 4.46 0.06
CA VAL A 189 0.63 5.45 -1.04
C VAL A 189 2.05 5.87 -1.39
N PHE A 190 2.86 6.20 -0.37
CA PHE A 190 4.22 6.66 -0.59
C PHE A 190 5.12 5.58 -1.19
N GLN A 191 4.98 4.31 -0.78
CA GLN A 191 5.66 3.19 -1.45
C GLN A 191 5.33 3.16 -2.95
N GLY A 192 4.04 3.30 -3.29
CA GLY A 192 3.58 3.29 -4.68
C GLY A 192 4.18 4.42 -5.51
N VAL A 193 4.12 5.64 -5.00
CA VAL A 193 4.73 6.81 -5.65
C VAL A 193 6.24 6.65 -5.79
N TRP A 194 6.92 6.23 -4.72
CA TRP A 194 8.37 6.11 -4.73
C TRP A 194 8.86 5.02 -5.70
N LEU A 195 8.14 3.91 -5.81
CA LEU A 195 8.40 2.88 -6.82
C LEU A 195 8.24 3.42 -8.25
N ILE A 196 7.18 4.19 -8.53
CA ILE A 196 7.00 4.84 -9.84
C ILE A 196 8.15 5.80 -10.12
N VAL A 197 8.51 6.65 -9.16
CA VAL A 197 9.64 7.59 -9.27
C VAL A 197 10.94 6.85 -9.54
N THR A 198 11.20 5.75 -8.81
CA THR A 198 12.40 4.90 -9.02
C THR A 198 12.42 4.35 -10.45
N GLY A 199 11.30 3.82 -10.93
CA GLY A 199 11.15 3.29 -12.29
C GLY A 199 11.36 4.34 -13.38
N VAL A 200 10.84 5.56 -13.19
CA VAL A 200 10.94 6.64 -14.17
C VAL A 200 12.32 7.30 -14.14
N MET A 201 12.83 7.65 -12.96
CA MET A 201 14.06 8.46 -12.82
C MET A 201 15.33 7.67 -13.13
N LEU A 202 15.41 6.39 -12.75
CA LEU A 202 16.62 5.58 -13.01
C LEU A 202 16.72 5.13 -14.46
N TRP A 203 15.59 4.95 -15.15
CA TRP A 203 15.55 4.28 -16.45
C TRP A 203 15.19 5.19 -17.62
N THR A 204 15.00 6.49 -17.39
CA THR A 204 14.75 7.49 -18.44
C THR A 204 15.99 8.36 -18.63
N PRO A 205 16.70 8.27 -19.77
CA PRO A 205 17.97 8.96 -19.95
C PRO A 205 17.97 10.48 -19.72
N GLY A 206 16.86 11.16 -20.05
CA GLY A 206 16.72 12.61 -19.86
C GLY A 206 16.49 13.04 -18.40
N LEU A 207 16.16 12.11 -17.50
CA LEU A 207 15.86 12.38 -16.09
C LEU A 207 17.00 11.94 -15.15
N MET A 208 18.01 11.25 -15.69
CA MET A 208 19.14 10.79 -14.89
C MET A 208 20.00 11.96 -14.38
N PRO A 209 20.57 11.85 -13.16
CA PRO A 209 21.55 12.81 -12.68
C PRO A 209 22.73 12.95 -13.65
N ARG A 210 23.19 14.19 -13.85
CA ARG A 210 24.34 14.47 -14.71
C ARG A 210 25.53 13.59 -14.31
N GLY A 211 26.25 13.07 -15.30
CA GLY A 211 27.41 12.20 -15.07
C GLY A 211 27.06 10.75 -14.72
N CYS A 212 25.78 10.37 -14.67
CA CYS A 212 25.34 8.98 -14.59
C CYS A 212 24.81 8.49 -15.93
N VAL A 213 25.12 7.24 -16.28
CA VAL A 213 24.76 6.61 -17.56
C VAL A 213 24.25 5.19 -17.33
N LEU A 214 23.35 4.75 -18.19
CA LEU A 214 22.93 3.35 -18.26
C LEU A 214 24.00 2.55 -18.99
N LYS A 215 24.60 1.58 -18.30
CA LYS A 215 25.60 0.68 -18.89
C LYS A 215 25.06 -0.75 -18.86
N PRO A 216 25.07 -1.47 -19.99
CA PRO A 216 24.78 -2.90 -19.98
C PRO A 216 25.96 -3.63 -19.32
N GLU A 217 25.65 -4.40 -18.29
CA GLU A 217 26.53 -5.34 -17.61
C GLU A 217 26.01 -6.77 -17.85
N THR A 218 26.81 -7.82 -17.62
CA THR A 218 26.43 -9.20 -17.93
C THR A 218 25.12 -9.59 -17.23
N GLY A 219 24.03 -9.62 -17.99
CA GLY A 219 22.69 -10.02 -17.53
C GLY A 219 21.82 -8.90 -16.94
N ARG A 220 22.33 -7.67 -16.78
CA ARG A 220 21.61 -6.53 -16.19
C ARG A 220 22.04 -5.18 -16.78
N VAL A 221 21.16 -4.19 -16.79
CA VAL A 221 21.55 -2.79 -17.09
C VAL A 221 21.72 -2.08 -15.74
N VAL A 222 22.82 -1.37 -15.53
CA VAL A 222 23.11 -0.67 -14.27
C VAL A 222 23.30 0.82 -14.52
N VAL A 223 22.96 1.62 -13.50
CA VAL A 223 23.25 3.06 -13.50
C VAL A 223 24.66 3.27 -12.92
N LEU A 224 25.60 3.64 -13.78
CA LEU A 224 26.98 3.95 -13.39
C LEU A 224 27.22 5.46 -13.40
N CYS A 225 27.77 6.01 -12.34
CA CYS A 225 28.16 7.42 -12.28
C CYS A 225 29.68 7.60 -12.45
N HIS A 226 30.09 8.65 -13.15
CA HIS A 226 31.50 8.95 -13.44
C HIS A 226 32.19 9.55 -12.22
N GLY A 227 32.75 8.67 -11.37
CA GLY A 227 33.52 9.03 -10.18
C GLY A 227 32.66 9.45 -8.98
N ASP A 228 33.29 9.56 -7.82
CA ASP A 228 32.62 9.74 -6.53
C ASP A 228 31.82 11.06 -6.46
N ARG A 229 32.35 12.14 -7.03
CA ARG A 229 31.65 13.44 -7.05
C ARG A 229 30.31 13.38 -7.79
N ALA A 230 30.23 12.65 -8.90
CA ALA A 230 28.98 12.51 -9.64
C ALA A 230 27.99 11.61 -8.88
N LEU A 231 28.51 10.58 -8.22
CA LEU A 231 27.73 9.67 -7.38
C LEU A 231 27.14 10.38 -6.15
N ASP A 232 27.94 11.14 -5.43
CA ASP A 232 27.50 11.90 -4.25
C ASP A 232 26.44 12.93 -4.62
N ARG A 233 26.64 13.65 -5.73
CA ARG A 233 25.63 14.56 -6.26
C ARG A 233 24.34 13.82 -6.60
N ALA A 234 24.42 12.67 -7.26
CA ALA A 234 23.25 11.88 -7.61
C ALA A 234 22.49 11.43 -6.36
N LYS A 235 23.18 10.90 -5.34
CA LYS A 235 22.57 10.52 -4.05
C LYS A 235 21.92 11.71 -3.33
N ALA A 236 22.57 12.86 -3.31
CA ALA A 236 22.01 14.08 -2.73
C ALA A 236 20.71 14.51 -3.44
N LEU A 237 20.67 14.44 -4.78
CA LEU A 237 19.46 14.72 -5.55
C LEU A 237 18.33 13.74 -5.24
N VAL A 238 18.64 12.44 -5.09
CA VAL A 238 17.64 11.43 -4.68
C VAL A 238 17.05 11.76 -3.30
N ASN A 239 17.89 12.16 -2.34
CA ASN A 239 17.45 12.52 -0.99
C ASN A 239 16.55 13.77 -1.00
N ILE A 240 16.93 14.80 -1.77
CA ILE A 240 16.11 16.01 -1.94
C ILE A 240 14.77 15.65 -2.58
N LEU A 241 14.79 14.83 -3.63
CA LEU A 241 13.58 14.39 -4.33
C LEU A 241 12.65 13.64 -3.38
N PHE A 242 13.18 12.71 -2.58
CA PHE A 242 12.42 11.99 -1.56
C PHE A 242 11.77 12.94 -0.54
N GLY A 243 12.53 13.93 -0.04
CA GLY A 243 12.01 14.94 0.88
C GLY A 243 10.88 15.78 0.29
N VAL A 244 11.00 16.19 -0.97
CA VAL A 244 9.94 16.94 -1.68
C VAL A 244 8.68 16.08 -1.84
N TYR A 245 8.81 14.83 -2.30
CA TYR A 245 7.67 13.92 -2.43
C TYR A 245 7.00 13.64 -1.09
N PHE A 246 7.77 13.48 -0.02
CA PHE A 246 7.24 13.31 1.33
C PHE A 246 6.35 14.50 1.72
N ILE A 247 6.84 15.74 1.57
CA ILE A 247 6.06 16.96 1.87
C ILE A 247 4.80 17.04 1.01
N VAL A 248 4.93 16.84 -0.31
CA VAL A 248 3.79 16.92 -1.25
C VAL A 248 2.72 15.90 -0.89
N LEU A 249 3.10 14.65 -0.61
CA LEU A 249 2.15 13.61 -0.22
C LEU A 249 1.52 13.91 1.13
N THR A 250 2.26 14.45 2.10
CA THR A 250 1.69 14.87 3.39
C THR A 250 0.63 15.95 3.19
N VAL A 251 0.92 16.99 2.42
CA VAL A 251 -0.05 18.05 2.10
C VAL A 251 -1.28 17.47 1.39
N PHE A 252 -1.07 16.58 0.41
CA PHE A 252 -2.15 15.90 -0.30
C PHE A 252 -3.05 15.09 0.67
N SER A 253 -2.47 14.22 1.49
CA SER A 253 -3.24 13.36 2.40
C SER A 253 -3.97 14.15 3.50
N MET A 254 -3.37 15.22 4.02
CA MET A 254 -4.03 16.12 4.97
C MET A 254 -5.16 16.91 4.32
N SER A 255 -4.96 17.40 3.10
CA SER A 255 -6.02 18.08 2.34
C SER A 255 -7.18 17.14 2.03
N LEU A 256 -6.87 15.90 1.62
CA LEU A 256 -7.88 14.87 1.39
C LEU A 256 -8.69 14.58 2.65
N TYR A 257 -8.03 14.48 3.81
CA TYR A 257 -8.71 14.33 5.10
C TYR A 257 -9.72 15.46 5.37
N LEU A 258 -9.30 16.72 5.23
CA LEU A 258 -10.16 17.88 5.46
C LEU A 258 -11.36 17.92 4.51
N VAL A 259 -11.14 17.62 3.23
CA VAL A 259 -12.20 17.60 2.21
C VAL A 259 -13.24 16.52 2.54
N ILE A 260 -12.81 15.30 2.84
CA ILE A 260 -13.72 14.18 3.12
C ILE A 260 -14.49 14.41 4.43
N ILE A 261 -13.83 14.87 5.49
CA ILE A 261 -14.51 15.20 6.76
C ILE A 261 -15.59 16.26 6.53
N LYS A 262 -15.27 17.33 5.79
CA LYS A 262 -16.24 18.39 5.48
C LYS A 262 -17.42 17.87 4.66
N TYR A 263 -17.16 16.98 3.70
CA TYR A 263 -18.19 16.39 2.85
C TYR A 263 -19.15 15.50 3.66
N TYR A 264 -18.63 14.53 4.43
CA TYR A 264 -19.47 13.59 5.18
C TYR A 264 -20.06 14.16 6.48
N HIS A 265 -19.46 15.21 7.06
CA HIS A 265 -20.07 15.91 8.18
C HIS A 265 -21.35 16.66 7.75
N LYS A 266 -21.39 17.21 6.53
CA LYS A 266 -22.59 17.87 5.99
C LYS A 266 -23.73 16.88 5.74
N GLU A 267 -23.44 15.71 5.15
CA GLU A 267 -24.46 14.67 4.93
C GLU A 267 -25.14 14.22 6.24
N LYS A 268 -24.42 14.19 7.36
CA LYS A 268 -25.00 13.86 8.68
C LYS A 268 -25.95 14.91 9.22
N VAL A 269 -25.73 16.19 8.92
CA VAL A 269 -26.61 17.28 9.37
C VAL A 269 -27.88 17.35 8.51
N GLU A 270 -27.77 16.97 7.23
CA GLU A 270 -28.85 17.09 6.25
C GLU A 270 -29.90 15.94 6.35
N TYR A 271 -29.58 14.83 7.02
CA TYR A 271 -30.51 13.71 7.25
C TYR A 271 -30.98 13.61 8.71
N THR A 272 -31.94 14.45 9.09
CA THR A 272 -32.85 14.17 10.23
C THR A 272 -34.29 14.24 9.72
N PRO A 273 -34.90 13.11 9.26
CA PRO A 273 -36.28 13.11 8.79
C PRO A 273 -37.25 13.38 9.95
N LEU A 274 -38.16 14.34 9.73
CA LEU A 274 -39.07 14.95 10.71
C LEU A 274 -40.14 14.03 11.33
N THR A 275 -40.25 12.75 10.97
CA THR A 275 -41.37 11.91 11.45
C THR A 275 -41.32 11.62 12.95
N LYS A 276 -40.24 11.98 13.65
CA LYS A 276 -40.13 11.91 15.12
C LYS A 276 -40.45 13.23 15.85
N ILE A 277 -40.65 14.34 15.14
CA ILE A 277 -40.96 15.63 15.76
C ILE A 277 -42.48 15.83 15.87
N GLU A 278 -43.27 15.21 15.00
CA GLU A 278 -44.74 15.31 15.06
C GLU A 278 -45.36 14.54 16.24
N GLU A 279 -44.78 13.41 16.66
CA GLU A 279 -45.27 12.67 17.85
C GLU A 279 -44.97 13.36 19.19
N GLN A 280 -44.17 14.43 19.20
CA GLN A 280 -43.76 15.14 20.41
C GLN A 280 -44.33 16.57 20.50
N GLY A 281 -45.09 17.01 19.49
CA GLY A 281 -45.70 18.33 19.41
C GLY A 281 -47.22 18.37 19.66
N GLU A 282 -47.91 17.23 19.65
CA GLU A 282 -49.34 17.15 20.04
C GLU A 282 -49.49 16.73 21.51
N GLY A 283 -48.96 17.55 22.40
CA GLY A 283 -49.38 17.60 23.79
C GLY A 283 -50.25 18.83 24.02
N ASP A 284 -51.30 18.66 24.81
CA ASP A 284 -52.12 19.70 25.46
C ASP A 284 -53.20 20.43 24.63
N CYS A 285 -54.40 19.83 24.63
CA CYS A 285 -55.66 20.54 24.81
C CYS A 285 -56.70 19.60 25.45
N ASN A 286 -56.79 19.51 26.78
CA ASN A 286 -57.91 20.10 27.54
C ASN A 286 -57.88 19.80 29.04
N PHE A 287 -58.37 20.80 29.76
CA PHE A 287 -58.49 21.00 31.20
C PHE A 287 -59.59 20.12 31.86
N GLY A 288 -59.26 19.51 33.00
CA GLY A 288 -60.02 19.46 34.28
C GLY A 288 -61.45 18.90 34.38
N ALA A 289 -61.67 17.91 35.26
CA ALA A 289 -62.38 18.06 36.55
C ALA A 289 -62.71 16.68 37.21
N GLN A 290 -62.75 16.70 38.54
CA GLN A 290 -62.84 15.59 39.51
C GLN A 290 -64.21 14.89 39.59
N LEU A 291 -64.22 13.55 39.74
CA LEU A 291 -64.70 12.72 40.88
C LEU A 291 -64.93 11.26 40.43
#